data_AF-A0ABC8YUM2-F1
#
_entry.id   AF-A0ABC8YUM2-F1
#
_cell.length_a   1.000
_cell.length_b   1.000
_cell.length_c   1.000
_cell.angle_alpha   90.00
_cell.angle_beta   90.00
_cell.angle_gamma   90.00
#
_symmetry.space_group_name_H-M   'P 1'
#
loop_
_entity.id
_entity.type
_entity.pdbx_description
1 polymer ?
#
loop_
_entity_poly.entity_id
_entity_poly.type
_entity_poly.pdbx_seq_one_letter_code
_entity_poly.pdbx_strand_id
1 'polypeptide(L)'
;MGDASSSSWPSSTGAAAAAASAYDYERDPRWADYRASSAVPPHLFTDPYVRAHLQHKFYHRFVDSNFPVEGMSSTTSTQPSASTGGASTSAGENARPPDSGINSAGPARSRLSLQLDQRSLHFSVNAWVLIVALIGIFPLAPRSLQYKGYRLSLLGTTCTTGYALFAFYRLPRAGNLQAVQAWFHLVTSSKDFIPFMYCLMFVTSKLHLKLVLVPVICWALEHVARFLRRHFTSSSLYRTYLEQPCTWVDANTTAVHFLRSNAEILLGFLLILSLLSPQRNAMQTFMYWQLLKLMYHSPFTAGYHRAIWLKIGRTINPYIHQYTPFLHDPINAGMRWWFR
;
A
#
# COMPACT_ATOMS: atom_id res chain seq x y z
N MET A 1 46.02 60.32 23.57
CA MET A 1 45.17 59.39 24.35
C MET A 1 43.81 59.38 23.69
N GLY A 2 43.53 58.34 22.91
CA GLY A 2 42.25 58.14 22.24
C GLY A 2 41.94 56.66 22.32
N ASP A 3 41.05 56.29 23.23
CA ASP A 3 40.61 54.92 23.44
C ASP A 3 39.64 54.54 22.32
N ALA A 4 40.06 53.60 21.47
CA ALA A 4 39.19 52.97 20.49
C ALA A 4 38.54 51.74 21.12
N SER A 5 37.25 51.90 21.45
CA SER A 5 36.31 50.85 21.81
C SER A 5 36.30 49.72 20.77
N SER A 6 36.70 48.51 21.18
CA SER A 6 36.52 47.29 20.39
C SER A 6 35.15 46.68 20.67
N SER A 7 34.18 47.02 19.82
CA SER A 7 32.85 46.39 19.79
C SER A 7 32.97 44.96 19.26
N SER A 8 32.95 43.97 20.16
CA SER A 8 32.77 42.56 19.81
C SER A 8 31.30 42.30 19.47
N TRP A 9 31.01 42.10 18.18
CA TRP A 9 29.69 41.64 17.75
C TRP A 9 29.48 40.19 18.25
N PRO A 10 28.36 39.88 18.93
CA PRO A 10 28.08 38.51 19.33
C PRO A 10 27.81 37.66 18.08
N SER A 11 28.31 36.44 18.09
CA SER A 11 27.97 35.43 17.08
C SER A 11 26.45 35.28 16.98
N SER A 12 25.93 35.20 15.75
CA SER A 12 24.48 35.20 15.45
C SER A 12 23.68 34.12 16.21
N THR A 13 24.32 33.01 16.59
CA THR A 13 23.75 31.94 17.41
C THR A 13 23.60 32.31 18.89
N GLY A 14 24.52 33.09 19.45
CA GLY A 14 24.48 33.51 20.85
C GLY A 14 23.39 34.57 21.12
N ALA A 15 23.20 35.50 20.20
CA ALA A 15 22.16 36.53 20.29
C ALA A 15 20.75 35.93 20.17
N ALA A 16 20.57 34.94 19.28
CA ALA A 16 19.30 34.25 19.09
C ALA A 16 18.90 33.45 20.34
N ALA A 17 19.84 32.71 20.96
CA ALA A 17 19.59 31.95 22.18
C ALA A 17 19.21 32.85 23.36
N ALA A 18 19.82 34.03 23.48
CA ALA A 18 19.45 35.03 24.48
C ALA A 18 18.01 35.54 24.28
N ALA A 19 17.61 35.84 23.03
CA ALA A 19 16.25 36.25 22.69
C ALA A 19 15.19 35.16 22.96
N ALA A 20 15.51 33.89 22.69
CA ALA A 20 14.64 32.77 23.03
C ALA A 20 14.51 32.61 24.55
N SER A 21 15.59 32.76 25.32
CA SER A 21 15.53 32.64 26.78
C SER A 21 14.80 33.80 27.47
N ALA A 22 14.78 34.99 26.84
CA ALA A 22 14.13 36.20 27.35
C ALA A 22 12.63 36.29 27.00
N TYR A 23 12.10 35.36 26.19
CA TYR A 23 10.69 35.34 25.81
C TYR A 23 9.79 34.87 26.96
N ASP A 24 8.68 35.56 27.20
CA ASP A 24 7.74 35.24 28.29
C ASP A 24 6.75 34.15 27.86
N TYR A 25 7.19 32.89 27.93
CA TYR A 25 6.41 31.72 27.49
C TYR A 25 5.12 31.49 28.29
N GLU A 26 5.09 31.82 29.59
CA GLU A 26 3.92 31.55 30.44
C GLU A 26 2.76 32.53 30.16
N ARG A 27 3.03 33.63 29.46
CA ARG A 27 2.02 34.60 29.04
C ARG A 27 1.37 34.27 27.69
N ASP A 28 1.95 33.33 26.92
CA ASP A 28 1.40 32.90 25.63
C ASP A 28 0.41 31.73 25.83
N PRO A 29 -0.90 31.90 25.51
CA PRO A 29 -1.88 30.83 25.68
C PRO A 29 -1.58 29.59 24.83
N ARG A 30 -0.82 29.73 23.74
CA ARG A 30 -0.42 28.61 22.87
C ARG A 30 0.63 27.69 23.50
N TRP A 31 1.36 28.17 24.52
CA TRP A 31 2.38 27.39 25.21
C TRP A 31 1.76 26.25 26.03
N ALA A 32 0.62 26.50 26.69
CA ALA A 32 -0.09 25.49 27.48
C ALA A 32 -0.59 24.33 26.60
N ASP A 33 -1.23 24.65 25.47
CA ASP A 33 -1.71 23.65 24.50
C ASP A 33 -0.55 22.88 23.86
N TYR A 34 0.55 23.57 23.53
CA TYR A 34 1.73 22.94 22.96
C TYR A 34 2.36 21.95 23.94
N ARG A 35 2.49 22.34 25.22
CA ARG A 35 2.99 21.47 26.30
C ARG A 35 2.13 20.22 26.45
N ALA A 36 0.80 20.36 26.44
CA ALA A 36 -0.13 19.25 26.54
C ALA A 36 -0.10 18.31 25.31
N SER A 37 0.16 18.85 24.12
CA SER A 37 0.29 18.08 22.88
C SER A 37 1.65 17.38 22.71
N SER A 38 2.67 17.85 23.43
CA SER A 38 3.99 17.25 23.38
C SER A 38 3.99 15.91 24.12
N ALA A 39 4.44 14.84 23.48
CA ALA A 39 4.44 13.48 24.04
C ALA A 39 5.46 13.28 25.20
N VAL A 40 5.86 14.36 25.87
CA VAL A 40 6.83 14.36 26.95
C VAL A 40 6.09 14.06 28.27
N PRO A 41 6.49 13.04 29.02
CA PRO A 41 5.92 12.74 30.33
C PRO A 41 6.01 13.92 31.32
N PRO A 42 4.99 14.17 32.17
CA PRO A 42 4.93 15.28 33.11
C PRO A 42 6.17 15.44 34.01
N HIS A 43 6.76 14.31 34.42
CA HIS A 43 7.91 14.27 35.33
C HIS A 43 9.23 14.74 34.68
N LEU A 44 9.34 14.69 33.35
CA LEU A 44 10.53 15.15 32.61
C LEU A 44 10.51 16.67 32.38
N PHE A 45 9.37 17.34 32.57
CA PHE A 45 9.30 18.81 32.50
C PHE A 45 9.96 19.50 33.68
N THR A 46 10.25 18.78 34.77
CA THR A 46 10.97 19.30 35.93
C THR A 46 12.45 19.54 35.61
N ASP A 47 12.99 18.79 34.63
CA ASP A 47 14.37 18.92 34.17
C ASP A 47 14.55 20.25 33.39
N PRO A 48 15.45 21.15 33.87
CA PRO A 48 15.68 22.45 33.24
C PRO A 48 16.18 22.33 31.79
N TYR A 49 16.91 21.27 31.46
CA TYR A 49 17.45 21.06 30.11
C TYR A 49 16.34 20.68 29.11
N VAL A 50 15.45 19.77 29.53
CA VAL A 50 14.30 19.33 28.73
C VAL A 50 13.32 20.48 28.51
N ARG A 51 13.10 21.30 29.55
CA ARG A 51 12.25 22.49 29.47
C ARG A 51 12.79 23.51 28.48
N ALA A 52 14.08 23.83 28.55
CA ALA A 52 14.72 24.79 27.64
C ALA A 52 14.66 24.33 26.18
N HIS A 53 14.86 23.03 25.92
CA HIS A 53 14.77 22.48 24.57
C HIS A 53 13.35 22.52 23.99
N LEU A 54 12.33 22.27 24.83
CA LEU A 54 10.92 22.41 24.44
C LEU A 54 10.54 23.88 24.17
N GLN A 55 11.02 24.81 24.99
CA GLN A 55 10.83 26.25 24.79
C GLN A 55 11.48 26.71 23.49
N HIS A 56 12.70 26.27 23.18
CA HIS A 56 13.38 26.56 21.91
C HIS A 56 12.63 26.00 20.71
N LYS A 57 12.06 24.78 20.81
CA LYS A 57 11.20 24.21 19.76
C LYS A 57 9.89 24.99 19.59
N PHE A 58 9.30 25.49 20.67
CA PHE A 58 8.11 26.34 20.61
C PHE A 58 8.43 27.69 19.98
N TYR A 59 9.51 28.33 20.41
CA TYR A 59 9.97 29.62 19.87
C TYR A 59 10.25 29.51 18.36
N HIS A 60 10.94 28.46 17.94
CA HIS A 60 11.15 28.18 16.52
C HIS A 60 9.84 27.99 15.74
N ARG A 61 8.85 27.31 16.33
CA ARG A 61 7.61 26.96 15.64
C ARG A 61 6.60 28.10 15.58
N PHE A 62 6.57 28.99 16.57
CA PHE A 62 5.48 29.97 16.73
C PHE A 62 5.94 31.43 16.79
N VAL A 63 7.23 31.71 17.04
CA VAL A 63 7.76 33.07 17.16
C VAL A 63 8.75 33.39 16.04
N ASP A 64 9.81 32.61 15.88
CA ASP A 64 10.84 32.83 14.85
C ASP A 64 11.29 31.53 14.18
N SER A 65 10.80 31.31 12.96
CA SER A 65 11.10 30.12 12.14
C SER A 65 12.53 30.04 11.62
N ASN A 66 13.36 31.08 11.83
CA ASN A 66 14.78 31.06 11.49
C ASN A 66 15.69 30.69 12.67
N PHE A 67 15.12 30.37 13.84
CA PHE A 67 15.88 30.00 15.03
C PHE A 67 16.52 28.60 14.90
N PRO A 68 17.86 28.46 14.94
CA PRO A 68 18.51 27.15 14.87
C PRO A 68 18.29 26.37 16.18
N VAL A 69 17.46 25.33 16.14
CA VAL A 69 17.30 24.40 17.27
C VAL A 69 18.36 23.31 17.18
N GLU A 70 19.35 23.35 18.08
CA GLU A 70 20.36 22.30 18.23
C GLU A 70 19.67 20.94 18.48
N GLY A 71 20.00 19.94 17.65
CA GLY A 71 19.47 18.58 17.81
C GLY A 71 20.02 17.94 19.08
N MET A 72 19.16 17.24 19.83
CA MET A 72 19.59 16.48 20.99
C MET A 72 20.53 15.36 20.51
N SER A 73 21.83 15.51 20.72
CA SER A 73 22.81 14.45 20.50
C SER A 73 22.51 13.32 21.49
N SER A 74 21.83 12.28 21.01
CA SER A 74 21.65 11.04 21.75
C SER A 74 23.03 10.49 22.11
N THR A 75 23.30 10.43 23.41
CA THR A 75 24.47 9.85 24.07
C THR A 75 25.04 8.63 23.34
N THR A 76 26.25 8.80 22.81
CA THR A 76 27.09 7.76 22.21
C THR A 76 27.44 6.70 23.25
N SER A 77 27.12 5.44 22.93
CA SER A 77 27.55 4.26 23.67
C SER A 77 29.07 4.07 23.54
N THR A 78 29.73 3.98 24.69
CA THR A 78 31.14 3.64 24.91
C THR A 78 31.40 2.17 24.61
N GLN A 79 32.37 1.85 23.74
CA GLN A 79 33.37 0.77 23.92
C GLN A 79 34.43 0.72 22.79
N PRO A 80 35.60 0.06 22.96
CA PRO A 80 36.86 0.78 23.17
C PRO A 80 37.95 0.50 22.11
N SER A 81 39.04 1.24 22.28
CA SER A 81 40.30 1.29 21.55
C SER A 81 40.98 -0.05 21.21
N ALA A 82 41.59 -0.11 20.03
CA ALA A 82 42.77 -0.91 19.77
C ALA A 82 43.73 -0.14 18.84
N SER A 83 45.01 -0.34 19.08
CA SER A 83 46.15 0.55 18.89
C SER A 83 46.96 0.33 17.61
N THR A 84 47.46 1.44 17.07
CA THR A 84 48.81 1.71 16.53
C THR A 84 49.35 0.97 15.30
N GLY A 85 49.74 1.77 14.29
CA GLY A 85 50.99 1.54 13.55
C GLY A 85 50.99 1.96 12.07
N GLY A 86 51.78 2.98 11.71
CA GLY A 86 52.33 3.12 10.35
C GLY A 86 52.19 4.51 9.72
N ALA A 87 53.29 5.26 9.73
CA ALA A 87 53.43 6.63 9.22
C ALA A 87 53.62 6.72 7.69
N SER A 88 53.22 7.83 7.08
CA SER A 88 54.05 8.69 6.21
C SER A 88 53.24 9.83 5.57
N THR A 89 53.95 10.92 5.32
CA THR A 89 53.50 12.30 5.08
C THR A 89 53.41 12.68 3.59
N SER A 90 52.62 13.75 3.35
CA SER A 90 52.79 14.80 2.33
C SER A 90 52.07 14.69 0.97
N ALA A 91 51.03 15.54 0.87
CA ALA A 91 50.80 16.60 -0.12
C ALA A 91 50.56 16.29 -1.61
N GLY A 92 49.43 16.81 -2.13
CA GLY A 92 49.25 17.12 -3.56
C GLY A 92 47.78 17.11 -4.03
N GLU A 93 47.23 18.29 -4.29
CA GLU A 93 46.11 18.61 -5.22
C GLU A 93 44.80 17.80 -5.18
N ASN A 94 43.68 18.48 -4.86
CA ASN A 94 42.59 18.62 -5.83
C ASN A 94 41.42 19.53 -5.39
N ALA A 95 40.95 20.29 -6.37
CA ALA A 95 39.56 20.60 -6.72
C ALA A 95 38.62 21.27 -5.67
N ARG A 96 38.40 22.55 -5.94
CA ARG A 96 37.16 23.35 -5.70
C ARG A 96 35.88 22.51 -5.58
N PRO A 97 35.12 22.58 -4.46
CA PRO A 97 33.75 22.08 -4.43
C PRO A 97 32.79 23.13 -5.04
N PRO A 98 31.79 22.73 -5.83
CA PRO A 98 30.79 23.65 -6.35
C PRO A 98 29.76 23.99 -5.26
N ASP A 99 29.43 25.28 -5.17
CA ASP A 99 28.33 25.81 -4.40
C ASP A 99 27.05 25.00 -4.67
N SER A 100 26.58 24.32 -3.63
CA SER A 100 25.26 23.68 -3.62
C SER A 100 24.47 24.33 -2.51
N GLY A 101 23.68 25.35 -2.89
CA GLY A 101 22.70 25.97 -2.01
C GLY A 101 21.78 24.90 -1.42
N ILE A 102 21.94 24.64 -0.12
CA ILE A 102 21.15 23.67 0.62
C ILE A 102 19.80 24.29 0.89
N ASN A 103 18.90 24.09 -0.08
CA ASN A 103 17.48 24.29 0.10
C ASN A 103 17.00 23.36 1.22
N SER A 104 16.45 23.95 2.28
CA SER A 104 15.81 23.33 3.46
C SER A 104 14.52 22.56 3.13
N ALA A 105 14.52 21.79 2.03
CA ALA A 105 13.45 20.90 1.59
C ALA A 105 13.75 19.41 1.90
N GLY A 106 14.82 19.10 2.64
CA GLY A 106 15.33 17.74 2.88
C GLY A 106 14.30 16.71 3.36
N PRO A 107 13.52 16.95 4.43
CA PRO A 107 12.58 15.94 4.93
C PRO A 107 11.30 15.82 4.08
N ALA A 108 10.82 16.92 3.49
CA ALA A 108 9.64 16.90 2.62
C ALA A 108 9.96 16.24 1.26
N ARG A 109 11.12 16.57 0.68
CA ARG A 109 11.60 15.98 -0.59
C ARG A 109 11.95 14.51 -0.42
N SER A 110 12.48 14.10 0.74
CA SER A 110 12.74 12.70 1.08
C SER A 110 11.45 11.88 1.28
N ARG A 111 10.44 12.43 1.97
CA ARG A 111 9.13 11.76 2.08
C ARG A 111 8.41 11.66 0.74
N LEU A 112 8.46 12.71 -0.06
CA LEU A 112 7.90 12.71 -1.41
C LEU A 112 8.64 11.74 -2.33
N SER A 113 9.96 11.65 -2.26
CA SER A 113 10.74 10.70 -3.05
C SER A 113 10.45 9.26 -2.63
N LEU A 114 10.35 8.98 -1.33
CA LEU A 114 10.04 7.65 -0.81
C LEU A 114 8.60 7.23 -1.15
N GLN A 115 7.65 8.14 -1.07
CA GLN A 115 6.26 7.91 -1.49
C GLN A 115 6.14 7.72 -3.00
N LEU A 116 6.92 8.46 -3.80
CA LEU A 116 6.99 8.30 -5.25
C LEU A 116 7.61 6.94 -5.60
N ASP A 117 8.68 6.56 -4.91
CA ASP A 117 9.36 5.27 -5.06
C ASP A 117 8.41 4.11 -4.71
N GLN A 118 7.67 4.21 -3.60
CA GLN A 118 6.67 3.22 -3.22
C GLN A 118 5.54 3.10 -4.26
N ARG A 119 5.04 4.22 -4.81
CA ARG A 119 3.99 4.20 -5.84
C ARG A 119 4.50 3.66 -7.17
N SER A 120 5.73 4.02 -7.55
CA SER A 120 6.41 3.54 -8.74
C SER A 120 6.69 2.04 -8.66
N LEU A 121 7.12 1.55 -7.50
CA LEU A 121 7.31 0.14 -7.20
C LEU A 121 5.99 -0.62 -7.27
N HIS A 122 4.93 -0.10 -6.63
CA HIS A 122 3.61 -0.73 -6.72
C HIS A 122 3.13 -0.79 -8.18
N PHE A 123 3.37 0.26 -8.97
CA PHE A 123 3.06 0.26 -10.40
C PHE A 123 3.88 -0.78 -11.18
N SER A 124 5.20 -0.82 -11.00
CA SER A 124 6.09 -1.71 -11.75
C SER A 124 5.78 -3.18 -11.48
N VAL A 125 5.47 -3.53 -10.23
CA VAL A 125 5.07 -4.88 -9.86
C VAL A 125 3.72 -5.25 -10.49
N ASN A 126 2.74 -4.35 -10.48
CA ASN A 126 1.45 -4.61 -11.14
C ASN A 126 1.57 -4.70 -12.66
N ALA A 127 2.43 -3.89 -13.28
CA ALA A 127 2.73 -3.97 -14.70
C ALA A 127 3.42 -5.29 -15.06
N TRP A 128 4.38 -5.74 -14.24
CA TRP A 128 5.01 -7.04 -14.38
C TRP A 128 4.00 -8.19 -14.24
N VAL A 129 3.13 -8.15 -13.22
CA VAL A 129 2.04 -9.12 -13.05
C VAL A 129 1.14 -9.17 -14.29
N LEU A 130 0.78 -8.01 -14.85
CA LEU A 130 -0.04 -7.92 -16.05
C LEU A 130 0.61 -8.62 -17.25
N ILE A 131 1.89 -8.32 -17.52
CA ILE A 131 2.64 -8.93 -18.63
C ILE A 131 2.73 -10.46 -18.46
N VAL A 132 3.10 -10.90 -17.25
CA VAL A 132 3.27 -12.31 -16.93
C VAL A 132 1.93 -13.06 -16.97
N ALA A 133 0.84 -12.42 -16.57
CA ALA A 133 -0.50 -12.97 -16.69
C ALA A 133 -0.95 -13.10 -18.15
N LEU A 134 -0.66 -12.10 -19.00
CA LEU A 134 -0.93 -12.18 -20.43
C LEU A 134 -0.16 -13.34 -21.08
N ILE A 135 1.10 -13.56 -20.71
CA ILE A 135 1.87 -14.74 -21.17
C ILE A 135 1.23 -16.05 -20.69
N GLY A 136 0.70 -16.07 -19.47
CA GLY A 136 0.02 -17.24 -18.89
C GLY A 136 -1.25 -17.65 -19.63
N ILE A 137 -2.03 -16.68 -20.13
CA ILE A 137 -3.30 -16.93 -20.83
C ILE A 137 -3.13 -17.13 -22.34
N PHE A 138 -2.08 -16.56 -22.94
CA PHE A 138 -1.88 -16.53 -24.39
C PHE A 138 -1.65 -17.94 -24.97
N PRO A 139 -2.51 -18.42 -25.88
CA PRO A 139 -2.50 -19.82 -26.32
C PRO A 139 -1.27 -20.20 -27.14
N LEU A 140 -0.63 -19.24 -27.82
CA LEU A 140 0.54 -19.48 -28.68
C LEU A 140 1.87 -19.56 -27.89
N ALA A 141 1.88 -19.21 -26.60
CA ALA A 141 3.08 -19.34 -25.77
C ALA A 141 3.40 -20.82 -25.46
N PRO A 142 4.67 -21.20 -25.29
CA PRO A 142 5.03 -22.57 -24.93
C PRO A 142 4.49 -22.93 -23.54
N ARG A 143 4.07 -24.19 -23.36
CA ARG A 143 3.40 -24.67 -22.12
C ARG A 143 4.19 -24.40 -20.85
N SER A 144 5.52 -24.44 -20.91
CA SER A 144 6.41 -24.14 -19.79
C SER A 144 6.35 -22.67 -19.37
N LEU A 145 6.28 -21.74 -20.33
CA LEU A 145 6.11 -20.30 -20.05
C LEU A 145 4.71 -20.00 -19.56
N GLN A 146 3.67 -20.65 -20.11
CA GLN A 146 2.30 -20.49 -19.63
C GLN A 146 2.19 -20.91 -18.16
N TYR A 147 2.76 -22.06 -17.79
CA TYR A 147 2.77 -22.56 -16.41
C TYR A 147 3.52 -21.62 -15.45
N LYS A 148 4.72 -21.20 -15.84
CA LYS A 148 5.53 -20.27 -15.03
C LYS A 148 4.81 -18.92 -14.89
N GLY A 149 4.24 -18.41 -15.98
CA GLY A 149 3.49 -17.15 -15.98
C GLY A 149 2.22 -17.22 -15.14
N TYR A 150 1.50 -18.34 -15.20
CA TYR A 150 0.36 -18.63 -14.32
C TYR A 150 0.77 -18.51 -12.84
N ARG A 151 1.81 -19.23 -12.40
CA ARG A 151 2.20 -19.22 -10.98
C ARG A 151 2.80 -17.89 -10.55
N LEU A 152 3.63 -17.28 -11.39
CA LEU A 152 4.28 -16.01 -11.09
C LEU A 152 3.29 -14.84 -11.02
N SER A 153 2.29 -14.80 -11.90
CA SER A 153 1.25 -13.76 -11.83
C SER A 153 0.40 -13.88 -10.58
N LEU A 154 0.01 -15.10 -10.19
CA LEU A 154 -0.73 -15.32 -8.95
C LEU A 154 0.10 -15.02 -7.70
N LEU A 155 1.36 -15.46 -7.67
CA LEU A 155 2.27 -15.19 -6.55
C LEU A 155 2.55 -13.69 -6.44
N GLY A 156 2.83 -13.03 -7.57
CA GLY A 156 3.04 -11.58 -7.64
C GLY A 156 1.84 -10.79 -7.13
N THR A 157 0.63 -11.16 -7.56
CA THR A 157 -0.61 -10.52 -7.07
C THR A 157 -0.80 -10.75 -5.58
N THR A 158 -0.56 -11.97 -5.10
CA THR A 158 -0.66 -12.32 -3.67
C THR A 158 0.34 -11.51 -2.82
N CYS A 159 1.59 -11.41 -3.26
CA CYS A 159 2.61 -10.61 -2.56
C CYS A 159 2.27 -9.12 -2.58
N THR A 160 1.80 -8.59 -3.71
CA THR A 160 1.48 -7.15 -3.86
C THR A 160 0.29 -6.74 -3.00
N THR A 161 -0.80 -7.51 -3.08
CA THR A 161 -2.03 -7.27 -2.30
C THR A 161 -1.82 -7.57 -0.82
N GLY A 162 -1.03 -8.60 -0.49
CA GLY A 162 -0.61 -8.89 0.88
C GLY A 162 0.27 -7.79 1.47
N TYR A 163 1.21 -7.24 0.70
CA TYR A 163 2.01 -6.08 1.11
C TYR A 163 1.16 -4.85 1.34
N ALA A 164 0.23 -4.53 0.43
CA ALA A 164 -0.71 -3.43 0.60
C ALA A 164 -1.53 -3.60 1.89
N LEU A 165 -2.06 -4.79 2.12
CA LEU A 165 -2.85 -5.10 3.31
C LEU A 165 -2.03 -4.93 4.59
N PHE A 166 -0.79 -5.42 4.60
CA PHE A 166 0.13 -5.27 5.73
C PHE A 166 0.49 -3.80 5.98
N ALA A 167 0.78 -3.04 4.93
CA ALA A 167 1.19 -1.65 5.01
C ALA A 167 0.05 -0.73 5.50
N PHE A 168 -1.19 -0.97 5.06
CA PHE A 168 -2.34 -0.13 5.42
C PHE A 168 -2.99 -0.51 6.76
N TYR A 169 -3.12 -1.80 7.06
CA TYR A 169 -3.92 -2.22 8.21
C TYR A 169 -3.09 -2.50 9.47
N ARG A 170 -1.78 -2.73 9.36
CA ARG A 170 -0.81 -3.07 10.44
C ARG A 170 -1.28 -4.22 11.35
N LEU A 171 -0.39 -4.87 12.10
CA LEU A 171 -0.83 -5.95 13.00
C LEU A 171 -1.56 -5.37 14.21
N PRO A 172 -2.69 -5.98 14.64
CA PRO A 172 -3.34 -5.60 15.89
C PRO A 172 -2.38 -5.87 17.06
N ARG A 173 -2.46 -5.03 18.08
CA ARG A 173 -1.67 -5.19 19.31
C ARG A 173 -1.99 -6.55 19.95
N ALA A 174 -0.97 -7.40 20.08
CA ALA A 174 -1.14 -8.76 20.60
C ALA A 174 -1.75 -8.72 22.01
N GLY A 175 -2.90 -9.39 22.18
CA GLY A 175 -3.52 -9.61 23.50
C GLY A 175 -5.01 -9.29 23.63
N ASN A 176 -5.65 -8.58 22.67
CA ASN A 176 -7.09 -8.28 22.75
C ASN A 176 -7.87 -8.98 21.62
N LEU A 177 -8.63 -10.03 21.97
CA LEU A 177 -9.46 -10.80 21.03
C LEU A 177 -10.48 -9.92 20.29
N GLN A 178 -11.08 -8.93 20.97
CA GLN A 178 -12.04 -8.00 20.36
C GLN A 178 -11.36 -7.06 19.36
N ALA A 179 -10.14 -6.60 19.68
CA ALA A 179 -9.35 -5.79 18.74
C ALA A 179 -8.94 -6.60 17.50
N VAL A 180 -8.62 -7.88 17.69
CA VAL A 180 -8.34 -8.81 16.58
C VAL A 180 -9.59 -9.01 15.71
N GLN A 181 -10.77 -9.22 16.30
CA GLN A 181 -12.02 -9.35 15.56
C GLN A 181 -12.37 -8.08 14.77
N ALA A 182 -12.27 -6.90 15.39
CA ALA A 182 -12.50 -5.63 14.72
C ALA A 182 -11.51 -5.41 13.55
N TRP A 183 -10.24 -5.77 13.77
CA TRP A 183 -9.22 -5.75 12.71
C TRP A 183 -9.55 -6.70 11.57
N PHE A 184 -10.03 -7.92 11.85
CA PHE A 184 -10.47 -8.85 10.82
C PHE A 184 -11.64 -8.31 10.00
N HIS A 185 -12.62 -7.66 10.63
CA HIS A 185 -13.71 -7.00 9.91
C HIS A 185 -13.22 -5.87 9.01
N LEU A 186 -12.27 -5.07 9.50
CA LEU A 186 -11.65 -4.00 8.72
C LEU A 186 -10.87 -4.54 7.51
N VAL A 187 -10.09 -5.61 7.71
CA VAL A 187 -9.32 -6.29 6.68
C VAL A 187 -10.22 -6.95 5.64
N THR A 188 -11.26 -7.68 6.07
CA THR A 188 -12.20 -8.37 5.15
C THR A 188 -13.03 -7.38 4.33
N SER A 189 -13.30 -6.19 4.86
CA SER A 189 -13.94 -5.10 4.13
C SER A 189 -12.97 -4.32 3.25
N SER A 190 -11.69 -4.67 3.16
CA SER A 190 -10.73 -3.93 2.33
C SER A 190 -10.83 -4.29 0.84
N LYS A 191 -10.47 -3.33 -0.02
CA LYS A 191 -10.44 -3.52 -1.48
C LYS A 191 -9.44 -4.61 -1.91
N ASP A 192 -8.35 -4.78 -1.17
CA ASP A 192 -7.23 -5.64 -1.55
C ASP A 192 -7.34 -7.08 -1.00
N PHE A 193 -8.21 -7.31 -0.01
CA PHE A 193 -8.38 -8.61 0.62
C PHE A 193 -8.96 -9.69 -0.31
N ILE A 194 -9.97 -9.35 -1.11
CA ILE A 194 -10.59 -10.32 -2.04
C ILE A 194 -9.57 -10.79 -3.09
N PRO A 195 -8.87 -9.90 -3.83
CA PRO A 195 -7.81 -10.30 -4.74
C PRO A 195 -6.70 -11.12 -4.07
N PHE A 196 -6.32 -10.76 -2.83
CA PHE A 196 -5.34 -11.49 -2.04
C PHE A 196 -5.77 -12.95 -1.79
N MET A 197 -6.95 -13.14 -1.18
CA MET A 197 -7.47 -14.47 -0.87
C MET A 197 -7.72 -15.31 -2.12
N TYR A 198 -8.22 -14.68 -3.18
CA TYR A 198 -8.41 -15.31 -4.49
C TYR A 198 -7.08 -15.89 -5.01
N CYS A 199 -6.03 -15.06 -5.10
CA CYS A 199 -4.75 -15.49 -5.64
C CYS A 199 -4.07 -16.52 -4.73
N LEU A 200 -4.08 -16.32 -3.41
CA LEU A 200 -3.48 -17.23 -2.43
C LEU A 200 -4.04 -18.66 -2.56
N MET A 201 -5.35 -18.77 -2.76
CA MET A 201 -6.03 -20.06 -2.92
C MET A 201 -5.56 -20.80 -4.19
N PHE A 202 -5.36 -20.09 -5.30
CA PHE A 202 -4.91 -20.71 -6.56
C PHE A 202 -3.39 -20.90 -6.64
N VAL A 203 -2.59 -20.15 -5.88
CA VAL A 203 -1.13 -20.39 -5.75
C VAL A 203 -0.85 -21.74 -5.08
N THR A 204 -1.60 -22.04 -4.02
CA THR A 204 -1.43 -23.25 -3.19
C THR A 204 -2.05 -24.49 -3.83
N SER A 205 -2.97 -24.32 -4.78
CA SER A 205 -3.59 -25.44 -5.50
C SER A 205 -2.72 -25.99 -6.64
N LYS A 206 -2.89 -27.28 -6.94
CA LYS A 206 -2.34 -27.97 -8.12
C LYS A 206 -3.25 -27.86 -9.37
N LEU A 207 -4.42 -27.24 -9.25
CA LEU A 207 -5.39 -27.10 -10.34
C LEU A 207 -5.00 -25.94 -11.26
N HIS A 208 -4.85 -26.22 -12.56
CA HIS A 208 -4.43 -25.24 -13.57
C HIS A 208 -5.60 -24.85 -14.47
N LEU A 209 -6.35 -23.82 -14.06
CA LEU A 209 -7.44 -23.27 -14.86
C LEU A 209 -7.03 -21.92 -15.44
N LYS A 210 -6.87 -21.82 -16.76
CA LYS A 210 -6.47 -20.56 -17.42
C LYS A 210 -7.43 -19.39 -17.14
N LEU A 211 -8.71 -19.69 -16.94
CA LEU A 211 -9.74 -18.70 -16.60
C LEU A 211 -9.48 -17.98 -15.26
N VAL A 212 -8.66 -18.55 -14.38
CA VAL A 212 -8.24 -17.93 -13.12
C VAL A 212 -7.52 -16.60 -13.37
N LEU A 213 -6.81 -16.46 -14.50
CA LEU A 213 -6.06 -15.26 -14.82
C LEU A 213 -6.92 -14.11 -15.29
N VAL A 214 -8.15 -14.35 -15.77
CA VAL A 214 -8.99 -13.28 -16.31
C VAL A 214 -9.28 -12.20 -15.25
N PRO A 215 -9.72 -12.55 -14.01
CA PRO A 215 -9.84 -11.58 -12.92
C PRO A 215 -8.54 -10.86 -12.55
N VAL A 216 -7.41 -11.57 -12.60
CA VAL A 216 -6.07 -11.04 -12.27
C VAL A 216 -5.64 -9.99 -13.30
N ILE A 217 -5.83 -10.30 -14.59
CA ILE A 217 -5.56 -9.38 -15.70
C ILE A 217 -6.45 -8.14 -15.57
N CYS A 218 -7.76 -8.31 -15.34
CA CYS A 218 -8.68 -7.18 -15.18
C CYS A 218 -8.27 -6.27 -14.02
N TRP A 219 -7.86 -6.85 -12.88
CA TRP A 219 -7.40 -6.10 -11.72
C TRP A 219 -6.09 -5.35 -11.98
N ALA A 220 -5.07 -6.04 -12.54
CA ALA A 220 -3.78 -5.43 -12.85
C ALA A 220 -3.92 -4.33 -13.91
N LEU A 221 -4.75 -4.55 -14.93
CA LEU A 221 -5.05 -3.57 -15.98
C LEU A 221 -5.65 -2.29 -15.41
N GLU A 222 -6.58 -2.39 -14.45
CA GLU A 222 -7.18 -1.23 -13.79
C GLU A 222 -6.13 -0.39 -13.04
N HIS A 223 -5.17 -1.04 -12.36
CA HIS A 223 -4.10 -0.36 -11.64
C HIS A 223 -3.07 0.29 -12.58
N VAL A 224 -2.67 -0.42 -13.64
CA VAL A 224 -1.72 0.04 -14.65
C VAL A 224 -2.31 1.22 -15.43
N ALA A 225 -3.54 1.10 -15.95
CA ALA A 225 -4.18 2.14 -16.74
C ALA A 225 -4.36 3.45 -15.95
N ARG A 226 -4.82 3.35 -14.70
CA ARG A 226 -4.97 4.52 -13.81
C ARG A 226 -3.63 5.20 -13.51
N PHE A 227 -2.55 4.44 -13.38
CA PHE A 227 -1.23 5.02 -13.13
C PHE A 227 -0.63 5.67 -14.37
N LEU A 228 -0.69 4.99 -15.52
CA LEU A 228 -0.22 5.51 -16.81
C LEU A 228 -0.85 6.86 -17.14
N ARG A 229 -2.17 6.96 -16.99
CA ARG A 229 -2.92 8.18 -17.29
C ARG A 229 -2.60 9.34 -16.35
N ARG A 230 -2.15 9.09 -15.12
CA ARG A 230 -1.82 10.18 -14.17
C ARG A 230 -0.40 10.70 -14.33
N HIS A 231 0.52 9.87 -14.82
CA HIS A 231 1.96 10.18 -14.80
C HIS A 231 2.60 10.32 -16.18
N PHE A 232 2.04 9.72 -17.24
CA PHE A 232 2.69 9.64 -18.56
C PHE A 232 1.92 10.31 -19.70
N THR A 233 0.94 11.18 -19.40
CA THR A 233 0.15 11.90 -20.42
C THR A 233 0.97 12.78 -21.35
N SER A 234 2.16 13.21 -20.92
CA SER A 234 3.10 14.00 -21.73
C SER A 234 4.03 13.15 -22.60
N SER A 235 4.09 11.83 -22.40
CA SER A 235 4.99 10.94 -23.14
C SER A 235 4.43 10.59 -24.53
N SER A 236 5.27 10.70 -25.56
CA SER A 236 4.91 10.35 -26.93
C SER A 236 4.55 8.86 -27.09
N LEU A 237 5.26 7.97 -26.38
CA LEU A 237 4.97 6.53 -26.40
C LEU A 237 3.60 6.19 -25.81
N TYR A 238 3.20 6.91 -24.77
CA TYR A 238 1.87 6.75 -24.18
C TYR A 238 0.78 7.16 -25.17
N ARG A 239 0.94 8.34 -25.80
CA ARG A 239 -0.01 8.84 -26.80
C ARG A 239 -0.17 7.91 -28.01
N THR A 240 0.94 7.36 -28.52
CA THR A 240 0.90 6.54 -29.73
C THR A 240 0.25 5.17 -29.52
N TYR A 241 0.51 4.49 -28.38
CA TYR A 241 0.13 3.08 -28.21
C TYR A 241 -0.82 2.80 -27.04
N LEU A 242 -0.76 3.60 -25.97
CA LEU A 242 -1.41 3.26 -24.70
C LEU A 242 -2.58 4.19 -24.34
N GLU A 243 -2.70 5.34 -24.99
CA GLU A 243 -3.77 6.31 -24.75
C GLU A 243 -5.15 5.73 -25.08
N GLN A 244 -5.31 5.11 -26.25
CA GLN A 244 -6.57 4.50 -26.67
C GLN A 244 -7.03 3.35 -25.74
N PRO A 245 -6.19 2.34 -25.40
CA PRO A 245 -6.63 1.28 -24.49
C PRO A 245 -6.83 1.78 -23.05
N CYS A 246 -6.00 2.71 -22.56
CA CYS A 246 -6.17 3.24 -21.20
C CYS A 246 -7.43 4.09 -21.07
N THR A 247 -7.76 4.91 -22.07
CA THR A 247 -9.00 5.70 -22.08
C THR A 247 -10.23 4.81 -22.21
N TRP A 248 -10.16 3.74 -23.01
CA TRP A 248 -11.24 2.75 -23.10
C TRP A 248 -11.48 2.03 -21.77
N VAL A 249 -10.41 1.59 -21.08
CA VAL A 249 -10.52 0.92 -19.77
C VAL A 249 -11.16 1.86 -18.73
N ASP A 250 -10.78 3.12 -18.72
CA ASP A 250 -11.29 4.11 -17.77
C ASP A 250 -12.75 4.51 -18.09
N ALA A 251 -13.11 4.59 -19.37
CA ALA A 251 -14.49 4.83 -19.82
C ALA A 251 -15.41 3.63 -19.56
N ASN A 252 -14.89 2.41 -19.59
CA ASN A 252 -15.65 1.16 -19.47
C ASN A 252 -15.32 0.37 -18.21
N THR A 253 -15.04 1.05 -17.09
CA THR A 253 -14.75 0.42 -15.80
C THR A 253 -15.83 -0.57 -15.37
N THR A 254 -17.10 -0.23 -15.59
CA THR A 254 -18.25 -1.12 -15.33
C THR A 254 -18.17 -2.42 -16.12
N ALA A 255 -17.82 -2.36 -17.41
CA ALA A 255 -17.69 -3.55 -18.26
C ALA A 255 -16.53 -4.46 -17.80
N VAL A 256 -15.40 -3.87 -17.37
CA VAL A 256 -14.26 -4.61 -16.82
C VAL A 256 -14.66 -5.32 -15.52
N HIS A 257 -15.40 -4.64 -14.63
CA HIS A 257 -15.90 -5.26 -13.40
C HIS A 257 -16.93 -6.37 -13.68
N PHE A 258 -17.83 -6.19 -14.66
CA PHE A 258 -18.73 -7.26 -15.08
C PHE A 258 -17.99 -8.45 -15.69
N LEU A 259 -16.99 -8.22 -16.55
CA LEU A 259 -16.17 -9.30 -17.13
C LEU A 259 -15.46 -10.09 -16.03
N ARG A 260 -14.86 -9.39 -15.07
CA ARG A 260 -14.22 -9.98 -13.90
C ARG A 260 -15.20 -10.84 -13.09
N SER A 261 -16.35 -10.31 -12.72
CA SER A 261 -17.34 -11.07 -11.91
C SER A 261 -17.96 -12.24 -12.68
N ASN A 262 -18.13 -12.13 -14.00
CA ASN A 262 -18.56 -13.27 -14.82
C ASN A 262 -17.50 -14.37 -14.82
N ALA A 263 -16.22 -14.01 -14.95
CA ALA A 263 -15.12 -14.97 -14.90
C ALA A 263 -15.02 -15.64 -13.52
N GLU A 264 -15.20 -14.90 -12.43
CA GLU A 264 -15.21 -15.42 -11.05
C GLU A 264 -16.38 -16.43 -10.86
N ILE A 265 -17.59 -16.09 -11.28
CA ILE A 265 -18.74 -17.00 -11.16
C ILE A 265 -18.58 -18.24 -12.06
N LEU A 266 -18.13 -18.07 -13.31
CA LEU A 266 -17.86 -19.17 -14.23
C LEU A 266 -16.80 -20.13 -13.66
N LEU A 267 -15.77 -19.59 -13.02
CA LEU A 267 -14.74 -20.37 -12.35
C LEU A 267 -15.32 -21.21 -11.20
N GLY A 268 -16.30 -20.67 -10.47
CA GLY A 268 -17.02 -21.42 -9.43
C GLY A 268 -17.75 -22.63 -9.97
N PHE A 269 -18.43 -22.49 -11.11
CA PHE A 269 -19.07 -23.61 -11.81
C PHE A 269 -18.05 -24.60 -12.37
N LEU A 270 -16.95 -24.12 -12.94
CA LEU A 270 -15.87 -24.99 -13.42
C LEU A 270 -15.24 -25.81 -12.30
N LEU A 271 -15.13 -25.26 -11.09
CA LEU A 271 -14.66 -26.02 -9.93
C LEU A 271 -15.64 -27.12 -9.54
N ILE A 272 -16.96 -26.87 -9.58
CA ILE A 272 -17.97 -27.93 -9.40
C ILE A 272 -17.79 -29.01 -10.45
N LEU A 273 -17.69 -28.65 -11.73
CA LEU A 273 -17.47 -29.61 -12.82
C LEU A 273 -16.15 -30.36 -12.65
N SER A 274 -15.13 -29.73 -12.09
CA SER A 274 -13.83 -30.36 -11.81
C SER A 274 -13.92 -31.46 -10.74
N LEU A 275 -14.96 -31.47 -9.89
CA LEU A 275 -15.18 -32.56 -8.92
C LEU A 275 -15.55 -33.88 -9.59
N LEU A 276 -16.09 -33.82 -10.81
CA LEU A 276 -16.40 -34.99 -11.64
C LEU A 276 -15.15 -35.52 -12.37
N SER A 277 -14.03 -34.78 -12.32
CA SER A 277 -12.76 -35.15 -12.95
C SER A 277 -11.83 -35.88 -11.98
N PRO A 278 -10.87 -36.70 -12.47
CA PRO A 278 -9.83 -37.32 -11.64
C PRO A 278 -8.95 -36.32 -10.85
N GLN A 279 -8.90 -35.04 -11.28
CA GLN A 279 -8.19 -33.97 -10.58
C GLN A 279 -9.05 -33.25 -9.52
N ARG A 280 -10.01 -33.96 -8.92
CA ARG A 280 -10.94 -33.40 -7.92
C ARG A 280 -10.21 -32.79 -6.72
N ASN A 281 -10.58 -31.56 -6.37
CA ASN A 281 -10.17 -30.91 -5.13
C ASN A 281 -11.40 -30.33 -4.42
N ALA A 282 -12.04 -31.17 -3.60
CA ALA A 282 -13.24 -30.80 -2.86
C ALA A 282 -13.00 -29.64 -1.89
N MET A 283 -11.86 -29.62 -1.20
CA MET A 283 -11.50 -28.56 -0.26
C MET A 283 -11.38 -27.21 -0.97
N GLN A 284 -10.68 -27.14 -2.10
CA GLN A 284 -10.56 -25.91 -2.88
C GLN A 284 -11.91 -25.44 -3.40
N THR A 285 -12.75 -26.36 -3.88
CA THR A 285 -14.09 -26.01 -4.38
C THR A 285 -14.92 -25.41 -3.25
N PHE A 286 -14.93 -26.04 -2.07
CA PHE A 286 -15.61 -25.49 -0.90
C PHE A 286 -15.07 -24.11 -0.50
N MET A 287 -13.75 -23.96 -0.36
CA MET A 287 -13.12 -22.67 -0.01
C MET A 287 -13.42 -21.57 -1.03
N TYR A 288 -13.42 -21.90 -2.32
CA TYR A 288 -13.74 -20.93 -3.37
C TYR A 288 -15.21 -20.49 -3.32
N TRP A 289 -16.12 -21.42 -3.07
CA TRP A 289 -17.54 -21.08 -2.92
C TRP A 289 -17.78 -20.22 -1.67
N GLN A 290 -17.02 -20.40 -0.59
CA GLN A 290 -17.04 -19.47 0.55
C GLN A 290 -16.50 -18.08 0.18
N LEU A 291 -15.42 -18.01 -0.60
CA LEU A 291 -14.91 -16.74 -1.11
C LEU A 291 -15.93 -16.05 -2.02
N LEU A 292 -16.60 -16.78 -2.90
CA LEU A 292 -17.62 -16.25 -3.80
C LEU A 292 -18.85 -15.75 -3.01
N LYS A 293 -19.20 -16.43 -1.91
CA LYS A 293 -20.20 -15.96 -0.94
C LYS A 293 -19.77 -14.67 -0.24
N LEU A 294 -18.50 -14.54 0.13
CA LEU A 294 -17.95 -13.28 0.65
C LEU A 294 -18.04 -12.16 -0.40
N MET A 295 -17.71 -12.44 -1.66
CA MET A 295 -17.77 -11.48 -2.76
C MET A 295 -19.21 -11.01 -3.08
N TYR A 296 -20.20 -11.85 -2.82
CA TYR A 296 -21.61 -11.50 -2.90
C TYR A 296 -22.06 -10.49 -1.84
N HIS A 297 -21.40 -10.49 -0.67
CA HIS A 297 -21.72 -9.61 0.46
C HIS A 297 -20.80 -8.39 0.57
N SER A 298 -19.59 -8.44 0.00
CA SER A 298 -18.60 -7.37 0.09
C SER A 298 -19.03 -6.12 -0.69
N PRO A 299 -18.90 -4.91 -0.12
CA PRO A 299 -19.38 -3.67 -0.74
C PRO A 299 -18.76 -3.38 -2.11
N PHE A 300 -17.54 -3.84 -2.37
CA PHE A 300 -16.81 -3.57 -3.61
C PHE A 300 -17.23 -4.46 -4.79
N THR A 301 -17.72 -5.66 -4.52
CA THR A 301 -18.01 -6.68 -5.54
C THR A 301 -19.48 -7.10 -5.57
N ALA A 302 -20.24 -6.82 -4.51
CA ALA A 302 -21.61 -7.28 -4.34
C ALA A 302 -22.53 -6.84 -5.47
N GLY A 303 -22.45 -5.59 -5.92
CA GLY A 303 -23.32 -5.07 -6.98
C GLY A 303 -23.24 -5.90 -8.28
N TYR A 304 -22.01 -6.16 -8.74
CA TYR A 304 -21.77 -6.93 -9.96
C TYR A 304 -22.14 -8.41 -9.80
N HIS A 305 -21.78 -9.02 -8.67
CA HIS A 305 -22.09 -10.43 -8.41
C HIS A 305 -23.60 -10.65 -8.28
N ARG A 306 -24.31 -9.79 -7.54
CA ARG A 306 -25.78 -9.84 -7.40
C ARG A 306 -26.47 -9.69 -8.74
N ALA A 307 -26.04 -8.74 -9.57
CA ALA A 307 -26.59 -8.56 -10.92
C ALA A 307 -26.43 -9.82 -11.78
N ILE A 308 -25.27 -10.48 -11.73
CA ILE A 308 -25.04 -11.73 -12.48
C ILE A 308 -25.88 -12.88 -11.92
N TRP A 309 -25.94 -13.06 -10.60
CA TRP A 309 -26.79 -14.08 -9.98
C TRP A 309 -28.29 -13.89 -10.31
N LEU A 310 -28.78 -12.65 -10.32
CA LEU A 310 -30.14 -12.33 -10.75
C LEU A 310 -30.35 -12.67 -12.24
N LYS A 311 -29.38 -12.37 -13.10
CA LYS A 311 -29.45 -12.73 -14.52
C LYS A 311 -29.49 -14.24 -14.72
N ILE A 312 -28.61 -14.98 -14.04
CA ILE A 312 -28.59 -16.45 -14.05
C ILE A 312 -29.93 -17.00 -13.56
N GLY A 313 -30.44 -16.50 -12.44
CA GLY A 313 -31.74 -16.92 -11.90
C GLY A 313 -32.88 -16.69 -12.90
N ARG A 314 -32.98 -15.51 -13.50
CA ARG A 314 -34.01 -15.21 -14.50
C ARG A 314 -33.94 -16.11 -15.72
N THR A 315 -32.73 -16.45 -16.17
CA THR A 315 -32.54 -17.32 -17.33
C THR A 315 -32.85 -18.77 -17.00
N ILE A 316 -32.35 -19.29 -15.88
CA ILE A 316 -32.38 -20.73 -15.58
C ILE A 316 -33.69 -21.17 -14.92
N ASN A 317 -34.29 -20.33 -14.08
CA ASN A 317 -35.52 -20.67 -13.34
C ASN A 317 -36.67 -21.19 -14.23
N PRO A 318 -37.02 -20.58 -15.38
CA PRO A 318 -38.08 -21.12 -16.24
C PRO A 318 -37.75 -22.53 -16.76
N TYR A 319 -36.49 -22.81 -17.11
CA TYR A 319 -36.08 -24.13 -17.57
C TYR A 319 -36.11 -25.19 -16.47
N ILE A 320 -35.74 -24.84 -15.23
CA ILE A 320 -35.82 -25.77 -14.09
C ILE A 320 -37.28 -26.18 -13.87
N HIS A 321 -38.19 -25.21 -13.86
CA HIS A 321 -39.62 -25.49 -13.66
C HIS A 321 -40.21 -26.34 -14.80
N GLN A 322 -39.71 -26.18 -16.03
CA GLN A 322 -40.25 -26.88 -17.19
C GLN A 322 -39.67 -28.30 -17.38
N TYR A 323 -38.38 -28.50 -17.15
CA TYR A 323 -37.68 -29.73 -17.54
C TYR A 323 -37.17 -30.57 -16.36
N THR A 324 -36.93 -29.96 -15.20
CA THR A 324 -36.28 -30.65 -14.06
C THR A 324 -36.88 -30.25 -12.71
N PRO A 325 -38.17 -30.53 -12.45
CA PRO A 325 -38.83 -30.16 -11.19
C PRO A 325 -38.19 -30.81 -9.96
N PHE A 326 -37.57 -31.99 -10.09
CA PHE A 326 -36.88 -32.68 -9.00
C PHE A 326 -35.62 -31.93 -8.51
N LEU A 327 -35.04 -31.05 -9.32
CA LEU A 327 -33.90 -30.22 -8.96
C LEU A 327 -34.32 -28.99 -8.13
N HIS A 328 -35.62 -28.72 -8.00
CA HIS A 328 -36.11 -27.53 -7.30
C HIS A 328 -35.75 -27.51 -5.82
N ASP A 329 -35.98 -28.62 -5.10
CA ASP A 329 -35.68 -28.75 -3.67
C ASP A 329 -34.19 -28.62 -3.32
N PRO A 330 -33.25 -29.33 -3.98
CA PRO A 330 -31.82 -29.17 -3.69
C PRO A 330 -31.31 -27.77 -4.07
N ILE A 331 -31.83 -27.17 -5.15
CA ILE A 331 -31.46 -25.79 -5.52
C ILE A 331 -31.98 -24.80 -4.48
N ASN A 332 -33.21 -24.95 -3.99
CA ASN A 332 -33.76 -24.12 -2.92
C ASN A 332 -33.00 -24.28 -1.60
N ALA A 333 -32.53 -25.48 -1.28
CA ALA A 333 -31.66 -25.71 -0.13
C ALA A 333 -30.30 -25.00 -0.30
N GLY A 334 -29.69 -25.11 -1.48
CA GLY A 334 -28.45 -24.43 -1.83
C GLY A 334 -28.57 -22.91 -1.79
N MET A 335 -29.66 -22.34 -2.33
CA MET A 335 -29.95 -20.91 -2.25
C MET A 335 -30.10 -20.44 -0.81
N ARG A 336 -30.81 -21.20 0.04
CA ARG A 336 -30.93 -20.89 1.48
C ARG A 336 -29.61 -20.92 2.23
N TRP A 337 -28.64 -21.72 1.79
CA TRP A 337 -27.28 -21.73 2.35
C TRP A 337 -26.44 -20.57 1.80
N TRP A 338 -26.65 -20.18 0.55
CA TRP A 338 -25.93 -19.12 -0.13
C TRP A 338 -26.29 -17.72 0.40
N PHE A 339 -27.57 -17.48 0.67
CA PHE A 339 -28.10 -16.18 1.10
C PHE A 339 -28.18 -15.97 2.62
N ARG A 340 -27.95 -17.02 3.42
CA ARG A 340 -27.71 -16.90 4.87
C ARG A 340 -26.27 -16.48 5.11
#